data_AF-A0A9E1J216-F1
#
_entry.id   AF-A0A9E1J216-F1
#
_cell.length_a   1.000
_cell.length_b   1.000
_cell.length_c   1.000
_cell.angle_alpha   90.00
_cell.angle_beta   90.00
_cell.angle_gamma   90.00
#
_symmetry.space_group_name_H-M   'P 1'
#
loop_
_entity.id
_entity.type
_entity.pdbx_description
1 polymer ?
#
loop_
_entity_poly.entity_id
_entity_poly.type
_entity_poly.pdbx_seq_one_letter_code
_entity_poly.pdbx_strand_id
1 'polypeptide(L)'
;MNEDDIAPLLDAVRRLVNEKLIPAEAQIDREHRIPDELLDLMREMGLFAYAIPAEHGGLGLSKWAEVRMIFEFCRAAPAFRSYVGT
;
A
#
# COMPACT_ATOMS: atom_id res chain seq x y z
N MET A 1 12.63 4.36 11.82
CA MET A 1 12.52 5.52 10.91
C MET A 1 11.94 6.70 11.68
N ASN A 2 12.51 7.88 11.47
CA ASN A 2 11.97 9.18 11.86
C ASN A 2 10.74 9.51 10.98
N GLU A 3 9.91 10.46 11.41
CA GLU A 3 8.79 11.06 10.66
C GLU A 3 9.24 11.66 9.32
N ASP A 4 10.46 12.20 9.23
CA ASP A 4 10.99 12.74 7.96
C ASP A 4 11.36 11.63 6.96
N ASP A 5 11.74 10.44 7.45
CA ASP A 5 12.15 9.31 6.59
C ASP A 5 10.96 8.66 5.87
N ILE A 6 9.73 8.81 6.41
CA ILE A 6 8.52 8.18 5.86
C ILE A 6 7.81 9.03 4.80
N ALA A 7 8.05 10.34 4.77
CA ALA A 7 7.34 11.25 3.87
C ALA A 7 7.41 10.82 2.38
N PRO A 8 8.58 10.39 1.85
CA PRO A 8 8.66 9.90 0.47
C PRO A 8 7.84 8.64 0.22
N LEU A 9 7.80 7.71 1.18
CA LEU A 9 6.98 6.50 1.07
C LEU A 9 5.50 6.85 1.06
N LEU A 10 5.05 7.72 1.97
CA LEU A 10 3.66 8.15 2.02
C LEU A 10 3.23 8.87 0.73
N ASP A 11 4.12 9.69 0.16
CA ASP A 11 3.86 10.34 -1.14
C ASP A 11 3.77 9.33 -2.29
N ALA A 12 4.63 8.31 -2.30
CA ALA A 12 4.57 7.23 -3.28
C ALA A 12 3.26 6.43 -3.15
N VAL A 13 2.86 6.07 -1.93
CA VAL A 13 1.59 5.39 -1.65
C VAL A 13 0.40 6.25 -2.06
N ARG A 14 0.44 7.56 -1.78
CA ARG A 14 -0.62 8.48 -2.21
C ARG A 14 -0.77 8.53 -3.72
N ARG A 15 0.34 8.55 -4.47
CA ARG A 15 0.31 8.51 -5.94
C ARG A 15 -0.21 7.18 -6.45
N LEU A 16 0.27 6.06 -5.89
CA LEU A 16 -0.25 4.72 -6.21
C LEU A 16 -1.77 4.67 -6.05
N VAL A 17 -2.29 5.13 -4.91
CA VAL A 17 -3.73 5.18 -4.63
C VAL A 17 -4.47 6.02 -5.66
N ASN A 18 -4.02 7.26 -5.91
CA ASN A 18 -4.70 8.21 -6.79
C ASN A 18 -4.65 7.79 -8.28
N GLU A 19 -3.51 7.31 -8.73
CA GLU A 19 -3.23 7.12 -10.17
C GLU A 19 -3.50 5.69 -10.64
N LYS A 20 -3.53 4.71 -9.72
CA LYS A 20 -3.66 3.29 -10.06
C LYS A 20 -4.83 2.61 -9.35
N LEU A 21 -4.91 2.72 -8.02
CA LEU A 21 -5.89 1.93 -7.26
C LEU A 21 -7.32 2.44 -7.43
N ILE A 22 -7.56 3.74 -7.23
CA ILE A 22 -8.89 4.36 -7.41
C ILE A 22 -9.39 4.19 -8.87
N PRO A 23 -8.59 4.46 -9.91
CA PRO A 23 -9.02 4.22 -11.29
C PRO A 23 -9.36 2.76 -11.60
N ALA A 24 -8.72 1.80 -10.92
CA ALA A 24 -8.96 0.37 -11.14
C ALA A 24 -10.23 -0.16 -10.46
N GLU A 25 -10.88 0.60 -9.58
CA GLU A 25 -12.05 0.13 -8.82
C GLU A 25 -13.19 -0.37 -9.71
N ALA A 26 -13.49 0.36 -10.78
CA ALA A 26 -14.55 -0.04 -11.72
C ALA A 26 -14.22 -1.36 -12.44
N GLN A 27 -12.94 -1.65 -12.66
CA GLN A 27 -12.52 -2.94 -13.23
C GLN A 27 -12.65 -4.07 -12.20
N ILE A 28 -12.20 -3.81 -10.97
CA ILE A 28 -12.26 -4.78 -9.87
C ILE A 28 -13.70 -5.18 -9.55
N ASP A 29 -14.62 -4.21 -9.55
CA ASP A 29 -16.05 -4.48 -9.33
C ASP A 29 -16.62 -5.43 -10.40
N ARG A 30 -16.25 -5.22 -11.67
CA ARG A 30 -16.71 -6.07 -12.79
C ARG A 30 -16.06 -7.44 -12.83
N GLU A 31 -14.77 -7.52 -12.53
CA GLU A 31 -13.97 -8.75 -12.69
C GLU A 31 -13.82 -9.54 -11.39
N HIS A 32 -14.27 -8.99 -10.26
CA HIS A 32 -14.16 -9.55 -8.91
C HIS A 32 -12.73 -9.97 -8.53
N ARG A 33 -11.73 -9.29 -9.08
CA ARG A 33 -10.31 -9.57 -8.84
C ARG A 33 -9.49 -8.29 -8.92
N ILE A 34 -8.40 -8.24 -8.15
CA ILE A 34 -7.38 -7.20 -8.32
C ILE A 34 -6.47 -7.61 -9.49
N PRO A 35 -6.18 -6.71 -10.45
CA PRO A 35 -5.21 -6.97 -11.51
C PRO A 35 -3.83 -7.35 -10.93
N ASP A 36 -3.23 -8.41 -11.47
CA ASP A 36 -1.93 -8.92 -11.00
C ASP A 36 -0.82 -7.86 -11.05
N GLU A 37 -0.85 -7.00 -12.07
CA GLU A 37 0.06 -5.86 -12.22
C GLU A 37 0.04 -4.89 -11.02
N LEU A 38 -1.12 -4.70 -10.39
CA LEU A 38 -1.24 -3.85 -9.20
C LEU A 38 -0.66 -4.55 -7.97
N LEU A 39 -0.88 -5.87 -7.86
CA LEU A 39 -0.31 -6.67 -6.77
C LEU A 39 1.21 -6.72 -6.87
N ASP A 40 1.75 -6.88 -8.08
CA ASP A 40 3.19 -6.89 -8.33
C ASP A 40 3.81 -5.52 -8.03
N LEU A 41 3.18 -4.43 -8.46
CA LEU A 41 3.62 -3.08 -8.13
C LEU A 41 3.66 -2.85 -6.60
N MET A 42 2.62 -3.27 -5.88
CA MET A 42 2.58 -3.17 -4.41
C MET A 42 3.67 -4.03 -3.75
N ARG A 43 4.01 -5.18 -4.33
CA ARG A 43 5.09 -6.06 -3.87
C ARG A 43 6.46 -5.46 -4.10
N GLU A 44 6.70 -4.87 -5.27
CA GLU A 44 7.94 -4.16 -5.60
C GLU A 44 8.18 -2.96 -4.67
N MET A 45 7.10 -2.29 -4.25
CA MET A 45 7.16 -1.22 -3.25
C MET A 45 7.38 -1.72 -1.81
N GLY A 46 7.46 -3.04 -1.58
CA GLY A 46 7.66 -3.63 -0.26
C GLY A 46 6.43 -3.57 0.65
N LEU A 47 5.25 -3.25 0.11
CA LEU A 47 4.04 -3.00 0.90
C LEU A 47 3.48 -4.29 1.50
N PHE A 48 3.87 -5.50 1.09
CA PHE A 48 3.43 -6.73 1.76
C PHE A 48 4.23 -7.07 3.02
N ALA A 49 5.36 -6.38 3.27
CA ALA A 49 6.25 -6.63 4.39
C ALA A 49 6.49 -5.34 5.21
N TYR A 50 5.54 -4.39 5.18
CA TYR A 50 5.77 -3.05 5.73
C TYR A 50 6.06 -3.07 7.25
N ALA A 51 5.44 -3.98 8.00
CA ALA A 51 5.61 -4.08 9.45
C ALA A 51 6.80 -4.96 9.87
N ILE A 52 7.38 -5.71 8.93
CA ILE A 52 8.52 -6.58 9.20
C ILE A 52 9.77 -5.70 9.38
N PRO A 53 10.59 -5.93 10.42
CA PRO A 53 11.85 -5.22 10.59
C PRO A 53 12.75 -5.29 9.35
N ALA A 54 13.51 -4.22 9.09
CA ALA A 54 14.38 -4.14 7.91
C ALA A 54 15.44 -5.26 7.88
N GLU A 55 15.93 -5.70 9.04
CA GLU A 55 16.84 -6.84 9.19
C GLU A 55 16.26 -8.19 8.73
N HIS A 56 14.94 -8.27 8.55
CA HIS A 56 14.23 -9.43 8.02
C HIS A 56 13.65 -9.17 6.62
N GLY A 57 14.07 -8.08 5.95
CA GLY A 57 13.66 -7.76 4.58
C GLY A 57 12.34 -6.99 4.45
N GLY A 58 11.83 -6.40 5.53
CA GLY A 58 10.66 -5.52 5.49
C GLY A 58 10.99 -4.03 5.47
N LEU A 59 9.95 -3.18 5.54
CA LEU A 59 10.13 -1.73 5.60
C LEU A 59 10.37 -1.20 7.02
N GLY A 60 10.13 -2.03 8.05
CA GLY A 60 10.33 -1.65 9.44
C GLY A 60 9.50 -0.43 9.87
N LEU A 61 8.27 -0.30 9.37
CA LEU A 61 7.42 0.84 9.68
C LEU A 61 7.12 0.92 11.17
N SER A 62 7.19 2.13 11.72
CA SER A 62 6.63 2.39 13.04
C SER A 62 5.11 2.27 13.00
N LYS A 63 4.47 2.03 14.15
CA LYS A 63 3.00 1.97 14.21
C LYS A 63 2.32 3.26 13.75
N TRP A 64 2.95 4.40 13.99
CA TRP A 64 2.46 5.68 13.49
C TRP A 64 2.50 5.75 11.96
N ALA A 65 3.63 5.36 11.35
CA ALA A 65 3.78 5.34 9.89
C ALA A 65 2.82 4.35 9.22
N GLU A 66 2.66 3.17 9.83
CA GLU A 66 1.69 2.16 9.40
C GLU A 66 0.27 2.73 9.33
N VAL A 67 -0.20 3.40 10.38
CA VAL A 67 -1.54 4.01 10.41
C VAL A 67 -1.71 5.06 9.30
N ARG A 68 -0.70 5.90 9.06
CA ARG A 68 -0.74 6.93 8.00
C ARG A 68 -0.83 6.33 6.61
N MET A 69 -0.06 5.27 6.36
CA MET A 69 -0.13 4.53 5.10
C MET A 69 -1.49 3.86 4.92
N ILE A 70 -2.03 3.22 5.97
CA ILE A 70 -3.36 2.59 5.92
C ILE A 70 -4.45 3.61 5.59
N PHE A 71 -4.38 4.83 6.13
CA PHE A 71 -5.34 5.88 5.79
C PHE A 71 -5.36 6.22 4.29
N GLU A 72 -4.20 6.17 3.61
CA GLU A 72 -4.17 6.37 2.17
C GLU A 72 -4.83 5.20 1.42
N PHE A 73 -4.56 3.95 1.82
CA PHE A 73 -5.22 2.77 1.22
C PHE A 73 -6.73 2.77 1.42
N CYS A 74 -7.22 3.25 2.57
CA CYS A 74 -8.64 3.35 2.87
C CYS A 74 -9.40 4.35 1.99
N ARG A 75 -8.71 5.16 1.17
CA ARG A 75 -9.34 6.02 0.17
C ARG A 75 -9.75 5.26 -1.10
N ALA A 76 -9.21 4.07 -1.30
CA ALA A 76 -9.57 3.16 -2.40
C ALA A 76 -10.42 1.98 -1.89
N ALA A 77 -10.82 1.10 -2.81
CA ALA A 77 -11.62 -0.08 -2.50
C ALA A 77 -11.02 -0.91 -1.35
N PRO A 78 -11.86 -1.42 -0.40
CA PRO A 78 -11.40 -2.18 0.76
C PRO A 78 -10.58 -3.43 0.44
N ALA A 79 -10.72 -3.95 -0.78
CA ALA A 79 -9.96 -5.09 -1.28
C ALA A 79 -8.45 -4.82 -1.16
N PHE A 80 -7.96 -3.65 -1.59
CA PHE A 80 -6.52 -3.34 -1.56
C PHE A 80 -5.91 -3.38 -0.17
N ARG A 81 -6.58 -2.75 0.81
CA ARG A 81 -6.15 -2.81 2.22
C ARG A 81 -6.10 -4.25 2.74
N SER A 82 -7.04 -5.09 2.31
CA SER A 82 -7.13 -6.48 2.79
C SER A 82 -6.01 -7.36 2.26
N TYR A 83 -5.44 -7.06 1.08
CA TYR A 83 -4.26 -7.76 0.56
C TYR A 83 -2.96 -7.34 1.25
N VAL A 84 -2.89 -6.10 1.74
CA VAL A 84 -1.67 -5.52 2.34
C VAL A 84 -1.58 -5.82 3.84
N GLY A 85 -2.72 -5.88 4.54
CA GLY A 85 -2.78 -5.95 6.01
C GLY A 85 -2.97 -7.34 6.62
N THR A 86 -2.74 -8.43 5.88
CA THR A 86 -2.75 -9.82 6.39
C THR A 86 -1.35 -10.31 6.65
#